data_AF-A0A851CSY5-F1
#
_entry.id   AF-A0A851CSY5-F1
#
_cell.length_a   1.000
_cell.length_b   1.000
_cell.length_c   1.000
_cell.angle_alpha   90.00
_cell.angle_beta   90.00
_cell.angle_gamma   90.00
#
_symmetry.space_group_name_H-M   'P 1'
#
loop_
_entity.id
_entity.type
_entity.pdbx_description
1 polymer ?
#
loop_
_entity_poly.entity_id
_entity_poly.type
_entity_poly.pdbx_seq_one_letter_code
_entity_poly.pdbx_strand_id
1 'polypeptide(L)'
;TTAAALERFTVNFTITNLPYNSDLANPDSQKFKSAQKVMNTMVSCPCHGHGIDPAGLINLPGQKPKETGVDAVCSYKTGSAASSFDRVNVYHEVRNKTNGITNLGIYSLDQQSLYING
;
A
#
# COMPACT_ATOMS: atom_id res chain seq x y z
N THR A 1 22.04 15.49 21.62
CA THR A 1 20.66 15.48 21.09
C THR A 1 20.67 14.78 19.75
N THR A 2 20.42 13.47 19.72
CA THR A 2 20.47 12.68 18.49
C THR A 2 19.13 12.84 17.76
N ALA A 3 19.15 13.50 16.60
CA ALA A 3 17.95 13.70 15.79
C ALA A 3 17.40 12.34 15.34
N ALA A 4 16.09 12.14 15.46
CA ALA A 4 15.41 10.98 14.88
C ALA A 4 15.58 11.04 13.35
N ALA A 5 16.13 9.99 12.76
CA ALA A 5 16.15 9.83 11.31
C ALA A 5 14.80 9.26 10.85
N LEU A 6 14.34 9.67 9.67
CA LEU A 6 13.11 9.18 9.09
C LEU A 6 13.50 8.36 7.87
N GLU A 7 13.31 7.04 7.93
CA GLU A 7 13.54 6.15 6.80
C GLU A 7 12.24 5.92 6.05
N ARG A 8 12.34 5.71 4.73
CA ARG A 8 11.20 5.49 3.85
C ARG A 8 11.25 4.08 3.29
N PHE A 9 10.10 3.44 3.25
CA PHE A 9 9.89 2.13 2.64
C PHE A 9 8.63 2.18 1.79
N THR A 10 8.51 1.29 0.80
CA THR A 10 7.34 1.19 -0.08
C THR A 10 6.61 -0.11 0.19
N VAL A 11 5.29 -0.03 0.24
CA VAL A 11 4.37 -1.15 0.37
C VAL A 11 3.59 -1.26 -0.93
N ASN A 12 3.74 -2.40 -1.59
CA ASN A 12 3.09 -2.73 -2.85
C ASN A 12 1.99 -3.75 -2.57
N PHE A 13 0.80 -3.57 -3.13
CA PHE A 13 -0.26 -4.58 -3.13
C PHE A 13 -1.27 -4.30 -4.25
N THR A 14 -2.07 -5.29 -4.58
CA THR A 14 -3.09 -5.23 -5.63
C THR A 14 -4.48 -5.27 -5.00
N ILE A 15 -5.35 -4.37 -5.45
CA ILE A 15 -6.78 -4.36 -5.08
C ILE A 15 -7.57 -5.04 -6.19
N THR A 16 -8.28 -6.11 -5.84
CA THR A 16 -9.03 -6.96 -6.77
C THR A 16 -10.45 -6.48 -7.02
N ASN A 17 -11.03 -5.75 -6.05
CA ASN A 17 -12.39 -5.19 -6.14
C ASN A 17 -12.40 -3.68 -6.47
N LEU A 18 -11.32 -3.16 -7.06
CA LEU A 18 -11.22 -1.77 -7.50
C LEU A 18 -10.69 -1.74 -8.94
N PRO A 19 -11.57 -1.64 -9.95
CA PRO A 19 -11.16 -1.52 -11.33
C PRO A 19 -10.47 -0.19 -11.61
N TYR A 20 -9.28 -0.23 -12.21
CA TYR A 20 -8.62 0.97 -12.71
C TYR A 20 -9.51 1.72 -13.70
N ASN A 21 -9.62 3.04 -13.53
CA ASN A 21 -10.42 3.92 -14.39
C ASN A 21 -9.82 5.35 -14.37
N SER A 22 -10.39 6.23 -15.19
CA SER A 22 -9.97 7.64 -15.30
C SER A 22 -10.08 8.42 -13.99
N ASP A 23 -10.96 8.02 -13.07
CA ASP A 23 -11.05 8.64 -11.75
C ASP A 23 -9.83 8.24 -10.91
N LEU A 24 -9.40 6.98 -10.91
CA LEU A 24 -8.20 6.55 -10.20
C LEU A 24 -6.91 7.11 -10.80
N ALA A 25 -6.91 7.41 -12.10
CA ALA A 25 -5.84 8.14 -12.75
C ALA A 25 -5.78 9.62 -12.34
N ASN A 26 -6.88 10.17 -11.81
CA ASN A 26 -6.99 11.57 -11.43
C ASN A 26 -6.85 11.73 -9.91
N PRO A 27 -5.75 12.32 -9.39
CA PRO A 27 -5.53 12.51 -7.96
C PRO A 27 -6.59 13.40 -7.30
N ASP A 28 -7.29 14.22 -8.07
CA ASP A 28 -8.36 15.07 -7.55
C ASP A 28 -9.72 14.38 -7.44
N SER A 29 -9.87 13.19 -8.03
CA SER A 29 -11.13 12.47 -7.99
C SER A 29 -11.48 12.01 -6.58
N GLN A 30 -12.77 11.91 -6.32
CA GLN A 30 -13.26 11.38 -5.06
C GLN A 30 -12.83 9.91 -4.87
N LYS A 31 -12.78 9.11 -5.95
CA LYS A 31 -12.37 7.70 -5.85
C LYS A 31 -10.90 7.57 -5.45
N PHE A 32 -10.00 8.36 -6.05
CA PHE A 32 -8.59 8.37 -5.66
C PHE A 32 -8.44 8.81 -4.21
N LYS A 33 -9.05 9.94 -3.82
CA LYS A 33 -9.00 10.47 -2.44
C LYS A 33 -9.56 9.48 -1.42
N SER A 34 -10.65 8.78 -1.74
CA SER A 34 -11.22 7.72 -0.88
C SER A 34 -10.27 6.54 -0.76
N ALA A 35 -9.71 6.05 -1.87
CA ALA A 35 -8.76 4.95 -1.87
C ALA A 35 -7.51 5.30 -1.05
N GLN A 36 -6.92 6.46 -1.29
CA GLN A 36 -5.77 6.99 -0.57
C GLN A 36 -6.05 7.13 0.95
N LYS A 37 -7.25 7.59 1.33
CA LYS A 37 -7.63 7.72 2.74
C LYS A 37 -7.70 6.37 3.46
N VAL A 38 -8.25 5.34 2.80
CA VAL A 38 -8.30 3.99 3.34
C VAL A 38 -6.89 3.41 3.46
N MET A 39 -6.02 3.62 2.46
CA MET A 39 -4.61 3.24 2.52
C MET A 39 -3.86 3.92 3.66
N ASN A 40 -4.10 5.21 3.88
CA ASN A 40 -3.50 5.97 4.98
C ASN A 40 -3.97 5.48 6.37
N THR A 41 -5.09 4.76 6.43
CA THR A 41 -5.58 4.12 7.68
C THR A 41 -4.86 2.79 7.95
N MET A 42 -4.26 2.17 6.93
CA MET A 42 -3.61 0.86 7.01
C MET A 42 -2.38 0.86 7.90
N VAL A 43 -1.70 1.97 8.05
CA VAL A 43 -0.48 2.02 8.85
C VAL A 43 -0.64 3.23 9.76
N SER A 44 -0.35 3.08 11.06
CA SER A 44 -0.25 4.24 11.96
C SER A 44 1.05 5.01 11.68
N CYS A 45 1.42 5.05 10.41
CA CYS A 45 2.61 5.56 9.80
C CYS A 45 2.13 6.64 8.85
N PRO A 46 2.80 7.79 8.78
CA PRO A 46 2.51 8.83 7.80
C PRO A 46 2.87 8.33 6.40
N CYS A 47 2.08 7.40 5.86
CA CYS A 47 2.22 6.90 4.51
C CYS A 47 1.56 7.91 3.58
N HIS A 48 2.38 8.58 2.78
CA HIS A 48 1.85 9.34 1.66
C HIS A 48 1.62 8.32 0.54
N GLY A 49 0.36 8.03 0.20
CA GLY A 49 0.04 7.25 -0.98
C GLY A 49 0.56 8.02 -2.20
N HIS A 50 1.70 7.61 -2.73
CA HIS A 50 2.45 8.35 -3.76
C HIS A 50 2.12 7.86 -5.18
N GLY A 51 1.46 6.71 -5.33
CA GLY A 51 1.04 6.23 -6.65
C GLY A 51 -0.03 5.16 -6.54
N ILE A 52 -1.09 5.31 -7.33
CA ILE A 52 -1.96 4.21 -7.72
C ILE A 52 -1.58 3.90 -9.16
N ASP A 53 -0.68 2.95 -9.34
CA ASP A 53 -0.28 2.51 -10.67
C ASP A 53 -1.29 1.47 -11.17
N PRO A 54 -1.71 1.51 -12.44
CA PRO A 54 -2.34 0.35 -13.06
C PRO A 54 -1.28 -0.75 -13.15
N ALA A 55 -1.02 -1.47 -12.05
CA ALA A 55 -0.15 -2.64 -12.04
C ALA A 55 -0.54 -3.49 -13.25
N GLY A 56 0.41 -3.54 -14.18
CA GLY A 56 0.15 -3.78 -15.57
C GLY A 56 -0.73 -5.01 -15.78
N LEU A 57 -1.66 -4.86 -16.72
CA LEU A 57 -2.19 -5.94 -17.52
C LEU A 57 -1.02 -6.77 -18.10
N ILE A 58 -0.42 -7.65 -17.32
CA ILE A 58 0.26 -8.80 -17.90
C ILE A 58 -0.88 -9.65 -18.42
N ASN A 59 -1.10 -9.54 -19.72
CA ASN A 59 -1.98 -10.38 -20.52
C ASN A 59 -1.56 -11.85 -20.37
N LEU A 60 -1.82 -12.45 -19.21
CA LEU A 60 -1.86 -13.88 -19.03
C LEU A 60 -3.23 -14.32 -19.57
N PRO A 61 -3.28 -15.17 -20.61
CA PRO A 61 -4.55 -15.65 -21.15
C PRO A 61 -5.29 -16.39 -20.05
N GLY A 62 -6.32 -15.74 -19.48
CA GLY A 62 -7.13 -16.28 -18.38
C GLY A 62 -7.28 -15.41 -17.13
N GLN A 63 -6.59 -14.26 -16.98
CA GLN A 63 -6.77 -13.37 -15.81
C GLN A 63 -7.69 -12.18 -16.08
N LYS A 64 -8.52 -11.88 -15.07
CA LYS A 64 -9.65 -10.94 -15.14
C LYS A 64 -9.13 -9.51 -15.37
N PRO A 65 -9.59 -8.80 -16.41
CA PRO A 65 -9.22 -7.40 -16.60
C PRO A 65 -10.00 -6.58 -15.58
N LYS A 66 -9.36 -6.02 -14.53
CA LYS A 66 -9.81 -4.88 -13.67
C LYS A 66 -9.19 -4.86 -12.25
N GLU A 67 -7.89 -5.05 -12.10
CA GLU A 67 -7.24 -4.91 -10.80
C GLU A 67 -6.42 -3.62 -10.74
N THR A 68 -6.27 -3.04 -9.55
CA THR A 68 -5.53 -1.79 -9.34
C THR A 68 -4.33 -2.04 -8.46
N GLY A 69 -3.14 -1.74 -8.98
CA GLY A 69 -1.91 -1.74 -8.21
C GLY A 69 -1.81 -0.51 -7.31
N VAL A 70 -1.17 -0.70 -6.17
CA VAL A 70 -0.99 0.38 -5.19
C VAL A 70 0.44 0.39 -4.71
N ASP A 71 1.07 1.55 -4.81
CA ASP A 71 2.40 1.84 -4.30
C ASP A 71 2.29 2.88 -3.17
N ALA A 72 2.29 2.40 -1.93
CA ALA A 72 2.22 3.23 -0.75
C ALA A 72 3.62 3.45 -0.16
N VAL A 73 4.10 4.69 -0.20
CA VAL A 73 5.38 5.06 0.42
C VAL A 73 5.13 5.47 1.87
N CYS A 74 5.72 4.71 2.79
CA CYS A 74 5.59 4.83 4.22
C CYS A 74 6.90 5.33 4.84
N SER A 75 6.80 6.14 5.89
CA SER A 75 7.96 6.69 6.59
C SER A 75 8.00 6.26 8.05
N TYR A 76 9.04 5.55 8.46
CA TYR A 76 9.20 5.07 9.83
C TYR A 76 10.24 5.92 10.59
N LYS A 77 9.97 6.18 11.87
CA LYS A 77 10.90 6.92 12.74
C LYS A 77 11.97 5.99 13.28
N THR A 78 13.21 6.26 12.94
CA THR A 78 14.39 5.59 13.46
C THR A 78 15.04 6.53 14.49
N GLY A 79 14.82 6.24 15.76
CA GLY A 79 15.45 6.94 16.89
C GLY A 79 16.55 6.09 17.50
N SER A 80 17.35 6.66 18.41
CA SER A 80 18.44 5.94 19.11
C SER A 80 18.02 4.70 19.92
N ALA A 81 16.71 4.42 20.02
CA ALA A 81 16.09 3.24 20.63
C ALA A 81 15.05 2.55 19.72
N ALA A 82 14.85 3.05 18.49
CA ALA A 82 13.96 2.40 17.53
C ALA A 82 14.77 1.33 16.82
N SER A 83 14.26 0.11 16.84
CA SER A 83 14.76 -1.01 16.05
C SER A 83 14.94 -0.58 14.58
N SER A 84 16.02 -1.05 13.96
CA SER A 84 16.28 -0.90 12.52
C SER A 84 15.07 -1.31 11.70
N PHE A 85 14.95 -0.81 10.47
CA PHE A 85 13.89 -1.20 9.56
C PHE A 85 13.89 -2.73 9.42
N ASP A 86 12.82 -3.37 9.88
CA ASP A 86 12.63 -4.81 9.76
C ASP A 86 11.47 -5.06 8.80
N ARG A 87 11.84 -5.41 7.57
CA ARG A 87 10.91 -5.75 6.50
C ARG A 87 9.92 -6.83 6.92
N VAL A 88 10.36 -7.82 7.70
CA VAL A 88 9.51 -8.93 8.15
C VAL A 88 8.51 -8.39 9.17
N ASN A 89 8.96 -7.62 10.16
CA ASN A 89 8.05 -7.03 11.14
C ASN A 89 6.99 -6.13 10.48
N VAL A 90 7.39 -5.30 9.51
CA VAL A 90 6.47 -4.46 8.72
C VAL A 90 5.48 -5.32 7.93
N TYR A 91 5.95 -6.39 7.28
CA TYR A 91 5.07 -7.32 6.57
C TYR A 91 4.02 -7.93 7.51
N HIS A 92 4.42 -8.37 8.71
CA HIS A 92 3.50 -8.92 9.71
C HIS A 92 2.49 -7.88 10.21
N GLU A 93 2.90 -6.64 10.44
CA GLU A 93 2.00 -5.55 10.85
C GLU A 93 0.96 -5.24 9.77
N VAL A 94 1.40 -5.09 8.51
CA VAL A 94 0.52 -4.86 7.38
C VAL A 94 -0.45 -6.03 7.19
N ARG A 95 0.06 -7.27 7.26
CA ARG A 95 -0.77 -8.49 7.19
C ARG A 95 -1.83 -8.51 8.28
N ASN A 96 -1.48 -8.17 9.52
CA ASN A 96 -2.44 -8.16 10.62
C ASN A 96 -3.54 -7.11 10.41
N LYS A 97 -3.17 -5.92 9.94
CA LYS A 97 -4.12 -4.82 9.68
C LYS A 97 -5.00 -5.04 8.45
N THR A 98 -4.56 -5.86 7.50
CA THR A 98 -5.31 -6.21 6.28
C THR A 98 -6.05 -7.55 6.40
N ASN A 99 -6.29 -8.01 7.62
CA ASN A 99 -6.94 -9.29 7.91
C ASN A 99 -6.32 -10.46 7.12
N GLY A 100 -5.00 -10.54 7.15
CA GLY A 100 -4.25 -11.54 6.38
C GLY A 100 -4.00 -11.16 4.92
N ILE A 101 -3.98 -9.88 4.55
CA ILE A 101 -3.84 -9.41 3.15
C ILE A 101 -5.06 -9.81 2.30
N THR A 102 -6.22 -9.90 2.94
CA THR A 102 -7.47 -10.24 2.25
C THR A 102 -8.33 -9.02 2.04
N ASN A 103 -8.36 -8.11 3.01
CA ASN A 103 -9.26 -6.96 2.99
C ASN A 103 -8.64 -5.76 3.68
N LEU A 104 -8.92 -4.60 3.11
CA LEU A 104 -8.57 -3.30 3.65
C LEU A 104 -9.80 -2.39 3.60
N GLY A 105 -10.51 -2.32 4.72
CA GLY A 105 -11.78 -1.60 4.79
C GLY A 105 -12.78 -2.18 3.78
N ILE A 106 -13.11 -1.40 2.75
CA ILE A 106 -14.06 -1.79 1.68
C ILE A 106 -13.38 -2.46 0.48
N TYR A 107 -12.04 -2.53 0.46
CA TYR A 107 -11.27 -3.05 -0.67
C TYR A 107 -10.80 -4.47 -0.39
N SER A 108 -10.98 -5.37 -1.36
CA SER A 108 -10.40 -6.71 -1.33
C SER A 108 -9.01 -6.68 -1.94
N LEU A 109 -8.05 -7.31 -1.26
CA LEU A 109 -6.65 -7.35 -1.68
C LEU A 109 -6.31 -8.73 -2.25
N ASP A 110 -5.35 -8.77 -3.16
CA ASP A 110 -4.73 -10.02 -3.55
C ASP A 110 -3.67 -10.42 -2.50
N GLN A 111 -3.87 -11.58 -1.88
CA GLN A 111 -3.03 -12.05 -0.77
C GLN A 111 -1.56 -12.28 -1.16
N GLN A 112 -1.30 -12.52 -2.45
CA GLN A 112 0.04 -12.82 -2.97
C GLN A 112 0.77 -11.57 -3.48
N SER A 113 0.05 -10.46 -3.64
CA SER A 113 0.58 -9.20 -4.16
C SER A 113 1.35 -8.34 -3.15
N LEU A 114 1.24 -8.61 -1.83
CA LEU A 114 1.89 -7.78 -0.83
C LEU A 114 3.42 -7.90 -0.89
N TYR A 115 4.08 -6.79 -1.14
CA TYR A 115 5.54 -6.69 -1.14
C TYR A 115 6.02 -5.43 -0.41
N ILE A 116 7.07 -5.56 0.41
CA ILE A 116 7.69 -4.45 1.14
C ILE A 116 9.08 -4.19 0.57
N ASN A 117 9.31 -2.99 0.02
CA ASN A 117 10.61 -2.47 -0.42
C ASN A 117 11.16 -1.51 0.64
N GLY A 118 12.45 -1.58 1.00
CA GLY A 118 13.11 -0.68 1.95
C GLY A 118 14.46 -0.21 1.42
#